data_AF-A0A7M3XPK8-F1
#
_entry.id   AF-A0A7M3XPK8-F1
#
_cell.length_a   1.000
_cell.length_b   1.000
_cell.length_c   1.000
_cell.angle_alpha   90.00
_cell.angle_beta   90.00
_cell.angle_gamma   90.00
#
_symmetry.space_group_name_H-M   'P 1'
#
loop_
_entity.id
_entity.type
_entity.pdbx_description
1 polymer ?
#
loop_
_entity_poly.entity_id
_entity_poly.type
_entity_poly.pdbx_seq_one_letter_code
_entity_poly.pdbx_strand_id
1 'polypeptide(L)'
;MSQYNGFIHHLPLSFCSSLWPITPKVSQLPGWEAYQLAYGAKITINFTPHEYYYYAKLDNRIYCNITMEWTTLGIFALVTYIAIVSFFHLIFPEKHLDWTKVNLDKIEFPDAFTWGVATAAHQIEGGNVNNWTQFEASESKEPSGLACDHWGRWQQDHELLVELGVNSYRFSIEWSRIEPNEGDWNIEVIEKYSAMVDSLIAKGIEPMITLHHFSHPIWFEEKGGFYERENLCYFVDYCNRIFPYFSSRVTKWCTVNEPDVFSIMGYHMGMFPPGQRSPIKAIRVMKNVMIAHGEVYHNLKSLSPNSYIGLAKNVTIFDPYRRWNLLHWLTSFALNYIWNGAIISALKRGRMYGTSVKRVRKSADFIGLNYYTHVLTSPFLPQTTEIDLPARKHETVTEFGYPMY
;
A
#
# COMPACT_ATOMS: atom_id res chain seq x y z
N MET A 1 -54.64 40.25 5.16
CA MET A 1 -54.40 40.95 3.89
C MET A 1 -53.24 40.28 3.18
N SER A 2 -53.47 39.85 1.92
CA SER A 2 -52.56 39.28 0.89
C SER A 2 -51.63 38.12 1.31
N GLN A 3 -51.89 36.84 1.00
CA GLN A 3 -51.90 36.14 -0.30
C GLN A 3 -50.73 36.47 -1.24
N TYR A 4 -49.78 35.53 -1.37
CA TYR A 4 -49.02 35.24 -2.59
C TYR A 4 -48.61 33.76 -2.60
N ASN A 5 -49.14 33.00 -3.56
CA ASN A 5 -48.71 31.68 -3.99
C ASN A 5 -47.52 31.83 -4.96
N GLY A 6 -46.51 30.96 -4.90
CA GLY A 6 -45.42 30.99 -5.88
C GLY A 6 -44.34 29.91 -5.68
N PHE A 7 -44.55 28.76 -6.34
CA PHE A 7 -43.58 27.84 -6.95
C PHE A 7 -42.28 27.44 -6.21
N ILE A 8 -42.29 26.19 -5.75
CA ILE A 8 -41.11 25.38 -5.43
C ILE A 8 -40.50 24.86 -6.75
N HIS A 9 -39.24 25.19 -7.03
CA HIS A 9 -38.45 24.57 -8.10
C HIS A 9 -37.85 23.24 -7.60
N HIS A 10 -38.40 22.13 -8.08
CA HIS A 10 -37.70 20.84 -8.11
C HIS A 10 -37.18 20.60 -9.54
N LEU A 11 -35.86 20.37 -9.64
CA LEU A 11 -35.21 19.77 -10.80
C LEU A 11 -35.34 18.24 -10.72
N PRO A 12 -35.71 17.58 -11.83
CA PRO A 12 -35.17 16.26 -12.12
C PRO A 12 -34.51 16.19 -13.49
N LEU A 13 -33.25 15.74 -13.48
CA LEU A 13 -32.55 15.12 -14.60
C LEU A 13 -33.25 13.78 -14.94
N SER A 14 -33.84 13.67 -16.13
CA SER A 14 -34.25 12.40 -16.70
C SER A 14 -33.78 12.30 -18.14
N PHE A 15 -32.68 11.56 -18.36
CA PHE A 15 -32.17 11.20 -19.67
C PHE A 15 -32.43 9.70 -19.91
N CYS A 16 -33.13 9.42 -21.00
CA CYS A 16 -33.13 8.19 -21.81
C CYS A 16 -33.26 6.82 -21.15
N SER A 17 -34.38 6.14 -21.39
CA SER A 17 -34.49 5.03 -22.39
C SER A 17 -35.60 4.04 -22.03
N SER A 18 -36.85 4.42 -22.28
CA SER A 18 -37.96 3.47 -22.40
C SER A 18 -38.26 3.25 -23.88
N LEU A 19 -37.53 2.32 -24.50
CA LEU A 19 -37.84 1.76 -25.82
C LEU A 19 -39.04 0.81 -25.65
N TRP A 20 -40.25 1.34 -25.85
CA TRP A 20 -41.45 0.53 -26.06
C TRP A 20 -41.48 0.06 -27.52
N PRO A 21 -41.84 -1.20 -27.83
CA PRO A 21 -42.08 -1.60 -29.21
C PRO A 21 -43.39 -0.96 -29.68
N ILE A 22 -43.31 -0.06 -30.66
CA ILE A 22 -44.47 0.40 -31.42
C ILE A 22 -44.86 -0.76 -32.35
N THR A 23 -45.85 -1.55 -31.95
CA THR A 23 -46.60 -2.40 -32.89
C THR A 23 -47.29 -1.48 -33.92
N PRO A 24 -47.15 -1.69 -35.24
CA PRO A 24 -47.93 -0.94 -36.19
C PRO A 24 -49.37 -1.48 -36.19
N LYS A 25 -50.32 -0.68 -35.69
CA LYS A 25 -51.74 -0.85 -36.02
C LYS A 25 -51.89 -0.53 -37.50
N VAL A 26 -52.14 -1.56 -38.30
CA VAL A 26 -52.58 -1.41 -39.70
C VAL A 26 -54.01 -0.86 -39.68
N SER A 27 -54.15 0.45 -39.82
CA SER A 27 -55.43 1.06 -40.19
C SER A 27 -55.19 2.43 -40.83
N GLN A 28 -55.62 2.54 -42.09
CA GLN A 28 -55.87 3.75 -42.89
C GLN A 28 -54.66 4.43 -43.58
N LEU A 29 -54.61 4.29 -44.90
CA LEU A 29 -54.08 5.30 -45.84
C LEU A 29 -55.26 6.26 -46.17
N PRO A 30 -55.07 7.57 -46.46
CA PRO A 30 -53.93 8.17 -47.17
C PRO A 30 -53.36 9.48 -46.57
N GLY A 31 -52.10 9.79 -46.88
CA GLY A 31 -51.50 11.13 -46.67
C GLY A 31 -50.10 11.07 -46.08
N TRP A 32 -49.09 11.14 -46.94
CA TRP A 32 -47.67 10.97 -46.63
C TRP A 32 -47.01 12.31 -46.26
N GLU A 33 -46.36 12.43 -45.10
CA GLU A 33 -45.24 13.36 -44.91
C GLU A 33 -44.22 12.82 -43.87
N ALA A 34 -42.97 12.62 -44.28
CA ALA A 34 -41.83 12.57 -43.36
C ALA A 34 -40.59 13.27 -43.98
N TYR A 35 -40.11 14.22 -43.18
CA TYR A 35 -38.93 15.09 -43.12
C TYR A 35 -37.76 15.12 -44.13
N GLN A 36 -37.23 16.35 -44.19
CA GLN A 36 -36.09 16.99 -44.87
C GLN A 36 -34.77 16.23 -45.04
N LEU A 37 -34.13 16.50 -46.19
CA LEU A 37 -32.68 16.59 -46.36
C LEU A 37 -32.31 17.86 -47.16
N ALA A 38 -31.17 18.45 -46.81
CA ALA A 38 -30.67 19.74 -47.29
C ALA A 38 -30.46 19.79 -48.82
N TYR A 39 -30.60 20.99 -49.40
CA TYR A 39 -30.40 21.34 -50.82
C TYR A 39 -31.60 21.29 -51.79
N GLY A 40 -32.79 21.68 -51.34
CA GLY A 40 -33.73 22.47 -52.17
C GLY A 40 -34.34 21.84 -53.43
N ALA A 41 -34.11 20.56 -53.72
CA ALA A 41 -34.78 19.83 -54.80
C ALA A 41 -35.82 18.86 -54.21
N LYS A 42 -37.10 19.06 -54.52
CA LYS A 42 -38.17 18.09 -54.22
C LYS A 42 -38.09 16.95 -55.25
N ILE A 43 -37.57 15.79 -54.84
CA ILE A 43 -37.71 14.55 -55.60
C ILE A 43 -38.84 13.74 -54.94
N THR A 44 -39.97 13.62 -55.62
CA THR A 44 -41.08 12.76 -55.18
C THR A 44 -40.80 11.33 -55.64
N ILE A 45 -40.39 10.45 -54.73
CA ILE A 45 -40.25 9.02 -55.02
C ILE A 45 -41.57 8.34 -54.64
N ASN A 46 -42.38 8.01 -55.65
CA ASN A 46 -43.63 7.25 -55.44
C ASN A 46 -43.29 5.76 -55.33
N PHE A 47 -43.36 5.21 -54.12
CA PHE A 47 -43.27 3.78 -53.91
C PHE A 47 -44.64 3.12 -54.18
N THR A 48 -44.65 2.09 -55.00
CA THR A 48 -45.80 1.19 -55.15
C THR A 48 -46.06 0.45 -53.81
N PRO A 49 -47.29 -0.04 -53.56
CA PRO A 49 -47.59 -0.82 -52.34
C PRO A 49 -46.66 -2.02 -52.12
N HIS A 50 -46.13 -2.59 -53.22
CA HIS A 50 -45.18 -3.68 -53.20
C HIS A 50 -43.78 -3.24 -52.72
N GLU A 51 -43.33 -2.04 -53.10
CA GLU A 51 -42.05 -1.48 -52.66
C GLU A 51 -42.09 -1.08 -51.18
N TYR A 52 -43.20 -0.54 -50.67
CA TYR A 52 -43.36 -0.22 -49.25
C TYR A 52 -43.28 -1.47 -48.36
N TYR A 53 -43.93 -2.57 -48.77
CA TYR A 53 -43.84 -3.86 -48.08
C TYR A 53 -42.41 -4.41 -48.09
N TYR A 54 -41.68 -4.22 -49.19
CA TYR A 54 -40.28 -4.65 -49.30
C TYR A 54 -39.37 -3.83 -48.37
N TYR A 55 -39.54 -2.50 -48.32
CA TYR A 55 -38.80 -1.62 -47.41
C TYR A 55 -39.10 -1.89 -45.94
N ALA A 56 -40.37 -2.04 -45.54
CA ALA A 56 -40.72 -2.38 -44.16
C ALA A 56 -40.19 -3.76 -43.73
N LYS A 57 -40.11 -4.72 -44.66
CA LYS A 57 -39.53 -6.05 -44.43
C LYS A 57 -38.00 -6.01 -44.37
N LEU A 58 -37.35 -5.13 -45.15
CA LEU A 58 -35.92 -4.84 -45.06
C LEU A 58 -35.58 -4.15 -43.74
N ASP A 59 -36.35 -3.15 -43.33
CA ASP A 59 -36.14 -2.39 -42.10
C ASP A 59 -36.33 -3.29 -40.86
N ASN A 60 -37.38 -4.12 -40.84
CA ASN A 60 -37.55 -5.14 -39.80
C ASN A 60 -36.44 -6.21 -39.82
N ARG A 61 -35.92 -6.60 -40.99
CA ARG A 61 -34.77 -7.54 -41.06
C ARG A 61 -33.48 -6.90 -40.58
N ILE A 62 -33.25 -5.62 -40.89
CA ILE A 62 -32.08 -4.86 -40.44
C ILE A 62 -32.16 -4.66 -38.92
N TYR A 63 -33.30 -4.21 -38.39
CA TYR A 63 -33.52 -4.12 -36.94
C TYR A 63 -33.38 -5.46 -36.23
N CYS A 64 -33.93 -6.55 -36.78
CA CYS A 64 -33.83 -7.89 -36.20
C CYS A 64 -32.38 -8.42 -36.25
N ASN A 65 -31.64 -8.19 -37.34
CA ASN A 65 -30.23 -8.55 -37.45
C ASN A 65 -29.35 -7.73 -36.49
N ILE A 66 -29.57 -6.42 -36.40
CA ILE A 66 -28.84 -5.53 -35.46
C ILE A 66 -29.13 -5.94 -34.01
N THR A 67 -30.40 -6.20 -33.66
CA THR A 67 -30.75 -6.69 -32.30
C THR A 67 -30.20 -8.10 -32.03
N MET A 68 -30.14 -8.98 -33.03
CA MET A 68 -29.50 -10.30 -32.93
C MET A 68 -27.96 -10.18 -32.77
N GLU A 69 -27.33 -9.19 -33.40
CA GLU A 69 -25.90 -8.88 -33.23
C GLU A 69 -25.60 -8.34 -31.83
N TRP A 70 -26.39 -7.38 -31.33
CA TRP A 70 -26.21 -6.84 -29.97
C TRP A 70 -26.47 -7.88 -28.88
N THR A 71 -27.46 -8.76 -29.06
CA THR A 71 -27.71 -9.87 -28.12
C THR A 71 -26.57 -10.89 -28.15
N THR A 72 -26.06 -11.24 -29.33
CA THR A 72 -24.90 -12.13 -29.46
C THR A 72 -23.65 -11.51 -28.83
N LEU A 73 -23.38 -10.22 -29.08
CA LEU A 73 -22.28 -9.48 -28.44
C LEU A 73 -22.46 -9.40 -26.93
N GLY A 74 -23.68 -9.16 -26.46
CA GLY A 74 -24.00 -9.13 -25.03
C GLY A 74 -23.78 -10.49 -24.34
N ILE A 75 -24.22 -11.58 -24.97
CA ILE A 75 -23.99 -12.94 -24.48
C ILE A 75 -22.49 -13.25 -24.47
N PHE A 76 -21.77 -12.94 -25.56
CA PHE A 76 -20.34 -13.17 -25.64
C PHE A 76 -19.56 -12.38 -24.57
N ALA A 77 -19.91 -11.11 -24.36
CA ALA A 77 -19.33 -10.27 -23.31
C ALA A 77 -19.61 -10.84 -21.91
N LEU A 78 -20.85 -11.29 -21.64
CA LEU A 78 -21.22 -11.91 -20.37
C LEU A 78 -20.48 -13.23 -20.12
N VAL A 79 -20.41 -14.11 -21.12
CA VAL A 79 -19.67 -15.38 -21.03
C VAL A 79 -18.19 -15.12 -20.79
N THR A 80 -17.60 -14.17 -21.52
CA THR A 80 -16.21 -13.76 -21.34
C THR A 80 -15.97 -13.22 -19.93
N TYR A 81 -16.87 -12.37 -19.44
CA TYR A 81 -16.80 -11.83 -18.08
C TYR A 81 -16.83 -12.94 -17.03
N ILE A 82 -17.79 -13.86 -17.12
CA ILE A 82 -17.92 -15.00 -16.20
C ILE A 82 -16.68 -15.89 -16.28
N ALA A 83 -16.16 -16.15 -17.47
CA ALA A 83 -14.95 -16.95 -17.65
C ALA A 83 -13.73 -16.30 -16.97
N ILE A 84 -13.52 -15.00 -17.13
CA ILE A 84 -12.41 -14.27 -16.49
C ILE A 84 -12.57 -14.28 -14.97
N VAL A 85 -13.76 -13.94 -14.46
CA VAL A 85 -14.02 -13.94 -13.01
C VAL A 85 -13.83 -15.34 -12.42
N SER A 86 -14.34 -16.37 -13.08
CA SER A 86 -14.17 -17.76 -12.63
C SER A 86 -12.71 -18.18 -12.63
N PHE A 87 -11.97 -17.81 -13.68
CA PHE A 87 -10.52 -18.04 -13.76
C PHE A 87 -9.76 -17.37 -12.61
N PHE A 88 -10.09 -16.13 -12.25
CA PHE A 88 -9.49 -15.47 -11.09
C PHE A 88 -9.84 -16.15 -9.76
N HIS A 89 -11.07 -16.64 -9.59
CA HIS A 89 -11.44 -17.41 -8.40
C HIS A 89 -10.64 -18.72 -8.27
N LEU A 90 -10.36 -19.38 -9.39
CA LEU A 90 -9.60 -20.63 -9.40
C LEU A 90 -8.11 -20.41 -9.08
N ILE A 91 -7.50 -19.36 -9.62
CA ILE A 91 -6.06 -19.10 -9.42
C ILE A 91 -5.78 -18.43 -8.08
N PHE A 92 -6.72 -17.61 -7.59
CA PHE A 92 -6.57 -16.87 -6.33
C PHE A 92 -7.73 -17.21 -5.40
N PRO A 93 -7.83 -18.44 -4.88
CA PRO A 93 -8.92 -18.83 -3.99
C PRO A 93 -8.93 -17.94 -2.74
N GLU A 94 -10.14 -17.61 -2.27
CA GLU A 94 -10.31 -16.90 -1.01
C GLU A 94 -10.01 -17.86 0.15
N LYS A 95 -9.09 -17.46 1.05
CA LYS A 95 -8.77 -18.25 2.23
C LYS A 95 -9.86 -18.06 3.27
N HIS A 96 -10.29 -19.16 3.89
CA HIS A 96 -11.24 -19.17 4.98
C HIS A 96 -10.66 -20.05 6.09
N LEU A 97 -9.92 -19.46 7.03
CA LEU A 97 -9.43 -20.21 8.18
C LEU A 97 -10.53 -20.25 9.25
N ASP A 98 -10.75 -21.46 9.77
CA ASP A 98 -11.58 -21.66 10.94
C ASP A 98 -10.65 -21.78 12.15
N TRP A 99 -10.42 -20.64 12.83
CA TRP A 99 -9.53 -20.56 13.98
C TRP A 99 -9.94 -21.50 15.13
N THR A 100 -11.22 -21.91 15.20
CA THR A 100 -11.69 -22.89 16.20
C THR A 100 -11.15 -24.30 15.97
N LYS A 101 -10.67 -24.59 14.75
CA LYS A 101 -10.11 -25.89 14.37
C LYS A 101 -8.59 -25.92 14.43
N VAL A 102 -7.93 -24.79 14.67
CA VAL A 102 -6.48 -24.73 14.80
C VAL A 102 -6.10 -25.26 16.19
N ASN A 103 -5.40 -26.40 16.22
CA ASN A 103 -4.88 -26.96 17.46
C ASN A 103 -3.46 -26.44 17.71
N LEU A 104 -3.32 -25.54 18.69
CA LEU A 104 -2.03 -24.93 19.06
C LEU A 104 -1.14 -25.88 19.88
N ASP A 105 -1.70 -26.91 20.51
CA ASP A 105 -0.96 -27.89 21.33
C ASP A 105 -0.02 -28.79 20.52
N LYS A 106 -0.12 -28.74 19.18
CA LYS A 106 0.69 -29.53 18.25
C LYS A 106 1.68 -28.70 17.44
N ILE A 107 1.93 -27.46 17.83
CA ILE A 107 2.89 -26.59 17.12
C ILE A 107 4.28 -26.78 17.73
N GLU A 108 5.16 -27.41 16.96
CA GLU A 108 6.58 -27.52 17.27
C GLU A 108 7.39 -26.58 16.37
N PHE A 109 8.37 -25.90 16.95
CA PHE A 109 9.31 -25.05 16.23
C PHE A 109 10.69 -25.72 16.18
N PRO A 110 11.51 -25.47 15.15
CA PRO A 110 12.90 -25.93 15.15
C PRO A 110 13.64 -25.45 16.41
N ASP A 111 14.55 -26.28 16.95
CA ASP A 111 15.33 -25.92 18.15
C ASP A 111 16.11 -24.60 18.00
N ALA A 112 16.53 -24.29 16.77
CA ALA A 112 17.25 -23.05 16.43
C ALA A 112 16.32 -21.85 16.15
N PHE A 113 15.02 -21.95 16.40
CA PHE A 113 14.07 -20.87 16.17
C PHE A 113 14.31 -19.72 17.17
N THR A 114 14.46 -18.51 16.65
CA THR A 114 14.67 -17.31 17.45
C THR A 114 13.32 -16.73 17.88
N TRP A 115 13.12 -16.57 19.18
CA TRP A 115 11.97 -15.90 19.76
C TRP A 115 12.41 -14.54 20.28
N GLY A 116 11.82 -13.47 19.74
CA GLY A 116 12.20 -12.13 20.10
C GLY A 116 11.07 -11.13 20.07
N VAL A 117 11.32 -9.96 20.64
CA VAL A 117 10.46 -8.78 20.55
C VAL A 117 11.17 -7.66 19.83
N ALA A 118 10.42 -6.65 19.38
CA ALA A 118 10.97 -5.55 18.62
C ALA A 118 10.39 -4.19 19.04
N THR A 119 11.21 -3.14 18.93
CA THR A 119 10.85 -1.75 19.26
C THR A 119 11.45 -0.77 18.25
N ALA A 120 11.01 0.49 18.31
CA ALA A 120 11.59 1.61 17.56
C ALA A 120 11.95 2.75 18.51
N ALA A 121 13.10 3.39 18.27
CA ALA A 121 13.66 4.43 19.10
C ALA A 121 12.69 5.58 19.36
N HIS A 122 12.09 6.15 18.31
CA HIS A 122 11.10 7.23 18.44
C HIS A 122 9.90 6.84 19.31
N GLN A 123 9.50 5.57 19.27
CA GLN A 123 8.29 5.07 19.94
C GLN A 123 8.48 4.79 21.44
N ILE A 124 9.71 4.55 21.91
CA ILE A 124 9.94 4.13 23.31
C ILE A 124 10.98 4.94 24.08
N GLU A 125 11.96 5.57 23.41
CA GLU A 125 13.11 6.17 24.09
C GLU A 125 12.76 7.39 24.92
N GLY A 126 11.95 8.30 24.35
CA GLY A 126 11.57 9.56 24.98
C GLY A 126 12.65 10.65 24.89
N GLY A 127 12.24 11.91 24.71
CA GLY A 127 13.17 13.04 24.60
C GLY A 127 13.97 13.04 23.30
N ASN A 128 13.38 12.56 22.20
CA ASN A 128 13.93 12.68 20.86
C ASN A 128 13.69 14.08 20.30
N VAL A 129 14.52 14.50 19.33
CA VAL A 129 14.30 15.69 18.50
C VAL A 129 14.60 15.29 17.06
N ASN A 130 13.58 15.08 16.24
CA ASN A 130 13.65 14.54 14.88
C ASN A 130 12.48 15.04 14.01
N ASN A 131 12.45 14.60 12.74
CA ASN A 131 11.36 14.89 11.81
C ASN A 131 9.96 14.56 12.35
N TRP A 132 9.81 13.48 13.14
CA TRP A 132 8.55 13.13 13.77
C TRP A 132 8.12 14.12 14.84
N THR A 133 9.00 14.51 15.76
CA THR A 133 8.66 15.51 16.78
C THR A 133 8.23 16.85 16.17
N GLN A 134 8.87 17.27 15.06
CA GLN A 134 8.47 18.48 14.34
C GLN A 134 7.10 18.34 13.69
N PHE A 135 6.82 17.19 13.08
CA PHE A 135 5.54 16.89 12.45
C PHE A 135 4.39 16.76 13.45
N GLU A 136 4.64 16.09 14.58
CA GLU A 136 3.69 15.99 15.69
C GLU A 136 3.26 17.38 16.16
N ALA A 137 4.23 18.27 16.38
CA ALA A 137 3.97 19.66 16.74
C ALA A 137 3.23 20.43 15.64
N SER A 138 3.63 20.31 14.37
CA SER A 138 3.01 21.07 13.27
C SER A 138 1.57 20.65 13.00
N GLU A 139 1.26 19.37 13.15
CA GLU A 139 -0.07 18.80 12.93
C GLU A 139 -0.94 18.77 14.21
N SER A 140 -0.45 19.34 15.32
CA SER A 140 -1.12 19.30 16.63
C SER A 140 -1.51 17.87 17.06
N LYS A 141 -0.63 16.90 16.77
CA LYS A 141 -0.77 15.51 17.23
C LYS A 141 -0.28 15.39 18.67
N GLU A 142 -0.62 14.27 19.32
CA GLU A 142 -0.04 13.92 20.60
C GLU A 142 1.49 13.83 20.47
N PRO A 143 2.25 14.60 21.27
CA PRO A 143 3.71 14.56 21.20
C PRO A 143 4.22 13.26 21.79
N SER A 144 5.23 12.66 21.15
CA SER A 144 5.95 11.49 21.66
C SER A 144 6.51 11.69 23.07
N GLY A 145 6.98 12.90 23.40
CA GLY A 145 7.36 13.29 24.77
C GLY A 145 8.39 12.35 25.39
N LEU A 146 8.09 11.81 26.58
CA LEU A 146 8.91 10.79 27.22
C LEU A 146 8.65 9.37 26.70
N ALA A 147 7.59 9.14 25.90
CA ALA A 147 7.20 7.82 25.44
C ALA A 147 7.18 6.80 26.60
N CYS A 148 7.99 5.74 26.54
CA CYS A 148 8.16 4.77 27.62
C CYS A 148 9.37 5.06 28.54
N ASP A 149 10.10 6.16 28.29
CA ASP A 149 11.34 6.55 28.98
C ASP A 149 12.42 5.47 28.91
N HIS A 150 12.46 4.69 27.82
CA HIS A 150 13.46 3.63 27.62
C HIS A 150 14.88 4.21 27.65
N TRP A 151 15.09 5.46 27.22
CA TRP A 151 16.41 6.09 27.30
C TRP A 151 16.91 6.17 28.76
N GLY A 152 16.03 6.45 29.72
CA GLY A 152 16.35 6.48 31.15
C GLY A 152 16.28 5.11 31.85
N ARG A 153 15.59 4.14 31.26
CA ARG A 153 15.16 2.88 31.91
C ARG A 153 15.57 1.59 31.21
N TRP A 154 16.45 1.68 30.20
CA TRP A 154 16.80 0.54 29.37
C TRP A 154 17.33 -0.67 30.14
N GLN A 155 18.02 -0.46 31.27
CA GLN A 155 18.47 -1.57 32.12
C GLN A 155 17.30 -2.37 32.68
N GLN A 156 16.27 -1.69 33.18
CA GLN A 156 15.04 -2.30 33.68
C GLN A 156 14.30 -3.03 32.55
N ASP A 157 14.22 -2.42 31.38
CA ASP A 157 13.58 -3.04 30.22
C ASP A 157 14.33 -4.31 29.79
N HIS A 158 15.66 -4.34 29.90
CA HIS A 158 16.44 -5.56 29.64
C HIS A 158 16.20 -6.66 30.68
N GLU A 159 15.91 -6.33 31.95
CA GLU A 159 15.47 -7.34 32.91
C GLU A 159 14.10 -7.91 32.54
N LEU A 160 13.18 -7.07 32.04
CA LEU A 160 11.88 -7.53 31.55
C LEU A 160 12.00 -8.46 30.33
N LEU A 161 12.98 -8.22 29.44
CA LEU A 161 13.26 -9.12 28.32
C LEU A 161 13.71 -10.51 28.80
N VAL A 162 14.53 -10.56 29.86
CA VAL A 162 14.94 -11.83 30.49
C VAL A 162 13.76 -12.53 31.14
N GLU A 163 12.92 -11.79 31.88
CA GLU A 163 11.71 -12.34 32.51
C GLU A 163 10.72 -12.89 31.47
N LEU A 164 10.59 -12.22 30.32
CA LEU A 164 9.77 -12.67 29.20
C LEU A 164 10.30 -13.96 28.55
N GLY A 165 11.58 -14.29 28.74
CA GLY A 165 12.20 -15.51 28.20
C GLY A 165 12.53 -15.46 26.71
N VAL A 166 12.67 -14.26 26.14
CA VAL A 166 13.10 -14.10 24.74
C VAL A 166 14.61 -14.25 24.59
N ASN A 167 15.05 -14.72 23.42
CA ASN A 167 16.46 -14.90 23.10
C ASN A 167 16.98 -13.90 22.05
N SER A 168 16.13 -12.99 21.56
CA SER A 168 16.55 -11.91 20.68
C SER A 168 15.75 -10.62 20.91
N TYR A 169 16.40 -9.49 20.71
CA TYR A 169 15.78 -8.17 20.76
C TYR A 169 16.17 -7.34 19.55
N ARG A 170 15.16 -6.93 18.78
CA ARG A 170 15.33 -6.03 17.64
C ARG A 170 14.98 -4.60 18.07
N PHE A 171 15.92 -3.68 17.97
CA PHE A 171 15.68 -2.27 18.27
C PHE A 171 16.27 -1.38 17.17
N SER A 172 15.82 -0.13 17.07
CA SER A 172 16.44 0.84 16.17
C SER A 172 17.34 1.81 16.93
N ILE A 173 18.33 2.37 16.22
CA ILE A 173 19.16 3.45 16.71
C ILE A 173 18.60 4.78 16.17
N GLU A 174 18.43 5.79 17.03
CA GLU A 174 17.94 7.11 16.62
C GLU A 174 19.07 7.94 16.00
N TRP A 175 19.03 8.10 14.67
CA TRP A 175 20.01 8.91 13.94
C TRP A 175 20.03 10.36 14.46
N SER A 176 18.88 10.94 14.80
CA SER A 176 18.83 12.33 15.29
C SER A 176 19.52 12.56 16.64
N ARG A 177 19.71 11.51 17.46
CA ARG A 177 20.51 11.61 18.67
C ARG A 177 22.00 11.53 18.38
N ILE A 178 22.40 10.71 17.41
CA ILE A 178 23.79 10.49 17.04
C ILE A 178 24.35 11.69 16.26
N GLU A 179 23.55 12.27 15.37
CA GLU A 179 23.94 13.39 14.53
C GLU A 179 22.83 14.46 14.53
N PRO A 180 22.65 15.20 15.65
CA PRO A 180 21.59 16.20 15.79
C PRO A 180 21.70 17.35 14.79
N ASN A 181 22.92 17.70 14.36
CA ASN A 181 23.21 18.64 13.27
C ASN A 181 24.14 17.96 12.26
N GLU A 182 24.11 18.37 10.99
CA GLU A 182 24.98 17.81 9.94
C GLU A 182 26.46 17.89 10.37
N GLY A 183 27.11 16.73 10.51
CA GLY A 183 28.51 16.64 10.90
C GLY A 183 28.80 16.82 12.41
N ASP A 184 27.80 17.03 13.24
CA ASP A 184 27.92 17.14 14.70
C ASP A 184 27.62 15.79 15.36
N TRP A 185 28.66 15.01 15.62
CA TRP A 185 28.54 13.62 16.06
C TRP A 185 28.61 13.49 17.58
N ASN A 186 27.58 12.91 18.18
CA ASN A 186 27.52 12.63 19.61
C ASN A 186 28.01 11.20 19.92
N ILE A 187 29.27 11.09 20.32
CA ILE A 187 29.89 9.80 20.65
C ILE A 187 29.30 9.20 21.94
N GLU A 188 28.92 10.01 22.93
CA GLU A 188 28.33 9.52 24.19
C GLU A 188 27.01 8.77 23.94
N VAL A 189 26.21 9.23 22.97
CA VAL A 189 25.00 8.53 22.52
C VAL A 189 25.33 7.17 21.91
N ILE A 190 26.35 7.10 21.05
CA ILE A 190 26.82 5.83 20.45
C ILE A 190 27.29 4.86 21.53
N GLU A 191 28.08 5.36 22.49
CA GLU A 191 28.58 4.58 23.63
C GLU A 191 27.44 4.04 24.50
N LYS A 192 26.37 4.82 24.70
CA LYS A 192 25.19 4.36 25.43
C LYS A 192 24.45 3.24 24.70
N TYR A 193 24.23 3.35 23.38
CA TYR A 193 23.70 2.22 22.59
C TYR A 193 24.64 1.02 22.63
N SER A 194 25.97 1.24 22.65
CA SER A 194 26.95 0.18 22.76
C SER A 194 26.84 -0.55 24.10
N ALA A 195 26.60 0.17 25.19
CA ALA A 195 26.35 -0.42 26.51
C ALA A 195 25.02 -1.19 26.57
N MET A 196 23.99 -0.75 25.85
CA MET A 196 22.75 -1.53 25.68
C MET A 196 23.05 -2.87 24.98
N VAL A 197 23.82 -2.85 23.89
CA VAL A 197 24.26 -4.07 23.19
C VAL A 197 25.04 -5.01 24.12
N ASP A 198 25.99 -4.49 24.90
CA ASP A 198 26.75 -5.30 25.86
C ASP A 198 25.85 -5.96 26.91
N SER A 199 24.86 -5.21 27.42
CA SER A 199 23.91 -5.73 28.39
C SER A 199 23.03 -6.84 27.82
N LEU A 200 22.52 -6.70 26.60
CA LEU A 200 21.73 -7.76 25.94
C LEU A 200 22.56 -9.04 25.79
N ILE A 201 23.79 -8.91 25.29
CA ILE A 201 24.70 -10.06 25.09
C ILE A 201 25.04 -10.72 26.42
N ALA A 202 25.35 -9.93 27.47
CA ALA A 202 25.62 -10.45 28.80
C ALA A 202 24.43 -11.23 29.40
N LYS A 203 23.20 -10.89 28.98
CA LYS A 203 21.95 -11.57 29.35
C LYS A 203 21.57 -12.73 28.41
N GLY A 204 22.40 -13.06 27.42
CA GLY A 204 22.13 -14.12 26.45
C GLY A 204 21.06 -13.76 25.42
N ILE A 205 20.76 -12.48 25.25
CA ILE A 205 19.79 -11.97 24.27
C ILE A 205 20.55 -11.48 23.03
N GLU A 206 20.26 -12.06 21.87
CA GLU A 206 20.90 -11.67 20.61
C GLU A 206 20.34 -10.32 20.09
N PRO A 207 21.16 -9.26 20.02
CA PRO A 207 20.72 -7.97 19.51
C PRO A 207 20.58 -7.98 17.98
N MET A 208 19.55 -7.30 17.49
CA MET A 208 19.37 -7.00 16.07
C MET A 208 19.13 -5.50 15.86
N ILE A 209 20.06 -4.82 15.19
CA ILE A 209 19.98 -3.36 15.02
C ILE A 209 19.21 -3.00 13.75
N THR A 210 18.26 -2.06 13.88
CA THR A 210 17.61 -1.38 12.78
C THR A 210 18.21 0.02 12.58
N LEU A 211 18.76 0.31 11.41
CA LEU A 211 19.48 1.57 11.14
C LEU A 211 18.54 2.75 10.84
N HIS A 212 17.36 2.48 10.28
CA HIS A 212 16.34 3.50 10.03
C HIS A 212 14.94 2.95 10.32
N HIS A 213 14.23 3.62 11.22
CA HIS A 213 12.86 3.28 11.61
C HIS A 213 11.97 4.53 11.60
N PHE A 214 11.79 5.10 10.40
CA PHE A 214 10.94 6.25 10.08
C PHE A 214 11.40 7.62 10.61
N SER A 215 12.18 7.65 11.68
CA SER A 215 12.78 8.86 12.23
C SER A 215 14.18 9.11 11.69
N HIS A 216 14.49 10.39 11.46
CA HIS A 216 15.79 10.88 11.05
C HIS A 216 15.97 12.36 11.46
N PRO A 217 17.21 12.91 11.44
CA PRO A 217 17.48 14.27 11.87
C PRO A 217 16.70 15.33 11.08
N ILE A 218 16.33 16.42 11.74
CA ILE A 218 15.58 17.53 11.13
C ILE A 218 16.38 18.12 9.95
N TRP A 219 17.69 18.33 10.11
CA TRP A 219 18.54 18.88 9.04
C TRP A 219 18.52 18.02 7.77
N PHE A 220 18.36 16.70 7.89
CA PHE A 220 18.27 15.80 6.75
C PHE A 220 16.92 15.94 6.05
N GLU A 221 15.81 16.03 6.82
CA GLU A 221 14.48 16.31 6.27
C GLU A 221 14.44 17.68 5.56
N GLU A 222 15.03 18.73 6.15
CA GLU A 222 15.08 20.08 5.59
C GLU A 222 15.84 20.17 4.26
N LYS A 223 16.85 19.32 4.05
CA LYS A 223 17.53 19.17 2.75
C LYS A 223 16.69 18.42 1.71
N GLY A 224 15.53 17.90 2.07
CA GLY A 224 14.65 17.09 1.23
C GLY A 224 14.74 15.58 1.49
N GLY A 225 15.46 15.15 2.52
CA GLY A 225 15.47 13.78 3.03
C GLY A 225 15.70 12.71 1.95
N PHE A 226 14.91 11.63 2.02
CA PHE A 226 14.95 10.54 1.02
C PHE A 226 14.29 10.91 -0.32
N TYR A 227 13.60 12.05 -0.43
CA TYR A 227 13.02 12.50 -1.69
C TYR A 227 14.10 12.94 -2.68
N GLU A 228 15.12 13.66 -2.20
CA GLU A 228 16.27 14.07 -3.01
C GLU A 228 17.30 12.93 -3.09
N ARG A 229 17.69 12.58 -4.32
CA ARG A 229 18.53 11.40 -4.56
C ARG A 229 19.97 11.63 -4.09
N GLU A 230 20.41 12.87 -4.17
CA GLU A 230 21.74 13.34 -3.83
C GLU A 230 21.98 13.21 -2.33
N ASN A 231 20.92 13.31 -1.51
CA ASN A 231 20.99 13.22 -0.07
C ASN A 231 21.17 11.79 0.46
N LEU A 232 21.00 10.76 -0.38
CA LEU A 232 21.16 9.37 0.07
C LEU A 232 22.56 9.09 0.65
N CYS A 233 23.57 9.86 0.24
CA CYS A 233 24.92 9.76 0.79
C CYS A 233 24.97 10.02 2.30
N TYR A 234 24.12 10.87 2.85
CA TYR A 234 24.08 11.16 4.29
C TYR A 234 23.67 9.95 5.11
N PHE A 235 22.59 9.26 4.69
CA PHE A 235 22.15 8.04 5.36
C PHE A 235 23.20 6.92 5.23
N VAL A 236 23.83 6.81 4.06
CA VAL A 236 24.90 5.83 3.82
C VAL A 236 26.12 6.11 4.69
N ASP A 237 26.55 7.37 4.79
CA ASP A 237 27.66 7.79 5.66
C ASP A 237 27.33 7.54 7.13
N TYR A 238 26.10 7.86 7.55
CA TYR A 238 25.63 7.55 8.89
C TYR A 238 25.78 6.07 9.23
N CYS A 239 25.23 5.20 8.37
CA CYS A 239 25.32 3.75 8.55
C CYS A 239 26.77 3.26 8.58
N ASN A 240 27.62 3.75 7.67
CA ASN A 240 29.02 3.36 7.58
C ASN A 240 29.82 3.76 8.83
N ARG A 241 29.52 4.91 9.43
CA ARG A 241 30.22 5.42 10.61
C ARG A 241 29.81 4.69 11.89
N ILE A 242 28.51 4.40 12.07
CA ILE A 242 28.05 3.74 13.30
C ILE A 242 28.33 2.23 13.29
N PHE A 243 28.38 1.60 12.12
CA PHE A 243 28.51 0.15 12.02
C PHE A 243 29.75 -0.44 12.74
N PRO A 244 30.98 0.11 12.60
CA PRO A 244 32.15 -0.41 13.30
C PRO A 244 32.05 -0.43 14.83
N TYR A 245 31.21 0.42 15.43
CA TYR A 245 31.02 0.44 16.88
C TYR A 245 30.31 -0.83 17.39
N PHE A 246 29.50 -1.49 16.56
CA PHE A 246 28.70 -2.64 16.99
C PHE A 246 28.99 -3.94 16.23
N SER A 247 29.55 -3.88 15.02
CA SER A 247 29.69 -5.06 14.13
C SER A 247 30.63 -6.16 14.61
N SER A 248 31.44 -5.90 15.63
CA SER A 248 32.20 -6.95 16.34
C SER A 248 31.34 -7.84 17.24
N ARG A 249 30.14 -7.36 17.62
CA ARG A 249 29.24 -7.98 18.60
C ARG A 249 27.84 -8.25 18.04
N VAL A 250 27.40 -7.49 17.05
CA VAL A 250 26.07 -7.59 16.43
C VAL A 250 26.19 -8.20 15.05
N THR A 251 25.51 -9.33 14.84
CA THR A 251 25.53 -10.08 13.59
C THR A 251 24.34 -9.76 12.69
N LYS A 252 23.18 -9.40 13.25
CA LYS A 252 21.92 -9.19 12.52
C LYS A 252 21.58 -7.70 12.38
N TRP A 253 21.36 -7.28 11.13
CA TRP A 253 21.18 -5.88 10.78
C TRP A 253 19.99 -5.68 9.84
N CYS A 254 19.08 -4.80 10.22
CA CYS A 254 18.00 -4.31 9.38
C CYS A 254 18.36 -2.89 8.92
N THR A 255 18.59 -2.67 7.63
CA THR A 255 18.95 -1.32 7.17
C THR A 255 17.78 -0.35 7.29
N VAL A 256 16.60 -0.77 6.87
CA VAL A 256 15.40 0.08 6.82
C VAL A 256 14.19 -0.76 7.24
N ASN A 257 13.39 -0.22 8.15
CA ASN A 257 12.07 -0.74 8.47
C ASN A 257 11.02 -0.19 7.48
N GLU A 258 10.25 -1.09 6.89
CA GLU A 258 9.05 -0.84 6.07
C GLU A 258 9.19 0.33 5.07
N PRO A 259 10.07 0.21 4.06
CA PRO A 259 10.29 1.27 3.06
C PRO A 259 9.00 1.76 2.38
N ASP A 260 8.06 0.85 2.15
CA ASP A 260 6.74 1.11 1.57
C ASP A 260 5.84 1.90 2.51
N VAL A 261 5.76 1.53 3.79
CA VAL A 261 4.96 2.27 4.78
C VAL A 261 5.51 3.67 4.95
N PHE A 262 6.83 3.81 5.15
CA PHE A 262 7.48 5.12 5.23
C PHE A 262 7.12 6.02 4.04
N SER A 263 7.27 5.48 2.82
CA SER A 263 7.07 6.26 1.61
C SER A 263 5.60 6.61 1.35
N ILE A 264 4.70 5.66 1.56
CA ILE A 264 3.27 5.84 1.27
C ILE A 264 2.62 6.68 2.37
N MET A 265 2.90 6.41 3.64
CA MET A 265 2.32 7.20 4.74
C MET A 265 2.87 8.63 4.75
N GLY A 266 4.16 8.82 4.46
CA GLY A 266 4.80 10.14 4.48
C GLY A 266 4.52 11.01 3.25
N TYR A 267 4.48 10.40 2.06
CA TYR A 267 4.43 11.15 0.81
C TYR A 267 3.18 10.93 -0.03
N HIS A 268 2.30 10.00 0.30
CA HIS A 268 1.00 9.84 -0.37
C HIS A 268 -0.19 10.13 0.55
N MET A 269 -0.23 9.54 1.74
CA MET A 269 -1.34 9.69 2.68
C MET A 269 -1.19 10.94 3.55
N GLY A 270 0.03 11.46 3.72
CA GLY A 270 0.34 12.58 4.59
C GLY A 270 0.08 12.29 6.07
N MET A 271 0.19 11.04 6.49
CA MET A 271 -0.01 10.60 7.87
C MET A 271 1.29 10.55 8.66
N PHE A 272 2.43 10.41 7.98
CA PHE A 272 3.78 10.46 8.55
C PHE A 272 4.47 11.74 8.07
N PRO A 273 5.58 12.17 8.69
CA PRO A 273 6.44 13.20 8.11
C PRO A 273 6.86 12.83 6.68
N PRO A 274 6.95 13.79 5.74
CA PRO A 274 6.68 15.23 5.88
C PRO A 274 5.22 15.64 5.58
N GLY A 275 4.23 14.76 5.70
CA GLY A 275 2.82 15.10 5.54
C GLY A 275 2.37 15.34 4.09
N GLN A 276 3.12 14.84 3.10
CA GLN A 276 2.86 15.14 1.70
C GLN A 276 1.79 14.22 1.09
N ARG A 277 1.05 14.75 0.10
CA ARG A 277 -0.04 14.05 -0.61
C ARG A 277 0.21 13.93 -2.10
N SER A 278 1.26 13.19 -2.49
CA SER A 278 1.65 12.97 -3.89
C SER A 278 2.11 11.53 -4.16
N PRO A 279 1.31 10.71 -4.89
CA PRO A 279 1.69 9.35 -5.27
C PRO A 279 3.04 9.28 -6.00
N ILE A 280 3.34 10.28 -6.84
CA ILE A 280 4.58 10.36 -7.62
C ILE A 280 5.78 10.52 -6.68
N LYS A 281 5.66 11.36 -5.64
CA LYS A 281 6.71 11.55 -4.65
C LYS A 281 6.91 10.29 -3.81
N ALA A 282 5.83 9.62 -3.39
CA ALA A 282 5.92 8.35 -2.68
C ALA A 282 6.66 7.27 -3.48
N ILE A 283 6.37 7.14 -4.78
CA ILE A 283 7.10 6.21 -5.67
C ILE A 283 8.59 6.57 -5.76
N ARG A 284 8.92 7.86 -5.87
CA ARG A 284 10.32 8.33 -5.90
C ARG A 284 11.06 8.03 -4.60
N VAL A 285 10.45 8.36 -3.46
CA VAL A 285 11.03 8.11 -2.12
C VAL A 285 11.25 6.63 -1.92
N MET A 286 10.27 5.78 -2.21
CA MET A 286 10.40 4.34 -2.04
C MET A 286 11.56 3.78 -2.87
N LYS A 287 11.72 4.25 -4.12
CA LYS A 287 12.85 3.89 -4.96
C LYS A 287 14.18 4.36 -4.36
N ASN A 288 14.24 5.58 -3.84
CA ASN A 288 15.44 6.15 -3.25
C ASN A 288 15.84 5.43 -1.95
N VAL A 289 14.88 5.14 -1.07
CA VAL A 289 15.09 4.33 0.15
C VAL A 289 15.63 2.95 -0.20
N MET A 290 15.07 2.28 -1.22
CA MET A 290 15.57 0.98 -1.67
C MET A 290 17.00 1.07 -2.23
N ILE A 291 17.34 2.15 -2.94
CA ILE A 291 18.70 2.38 -3.42
C ILE A 291 19.66 2.59 -2.26
N ALA A 292 19.26 3.39 -1.27
CA ALA A 292 20.05 3.62 -0.06
C ALA A 292 20.28 2.31 0.71
N HIS A 293 19.25 1.48 0.88
CA HIS A 293 19.38 0.12 1.41
C HIS A 293 20.42 -0.71 0.64
N GLY A 294 20.38 -0.69 -0.69
CA GLY A 294 21.35 -1.40 -1.52
C GLY A 294 22.79 -0.91 -1.31
N GLU A 295 23.01 0.40 -1.24
CA GLU A 295 24.34 0.98 -0.94
C GLU A 295 24.83 0.59 0.45
N VAL A 296 23.99 0.75 1.47
CA VAL A 296 24.30 0.36 2.86
C VAL A 296 24.64 -1.13 2.91
N TYR A 297 23.82 -2.01 2.34
CA TYR A 297 24.09 -3.44 2.33
C TYR A 297 25.49 -3.77 1.80
N HIS A 298 25.86 -3.25 0.62
CA HIS A 298 27.16 -3.57 0.02
C HIS A 298 28.33 -2.99 0.80
N ASN A 299 28.18 -1.76 1.33
CA ASN A 299 29.22 -1.15 2.15
C ASN A 299 29.42 -1.92 3.44
N LEU A 300 28.35 -2.22 4.18
CA LEU A 300 28.44 -2.96 5.44
C LEU A 300 28.96 -4.40 5.23
N LYS A 301 28.54 -5.07 4.15
CA LYS A 301 29.11 -6.38 3.76
C LYS A 301 30.60 -6.33 3.47
N SER A 302 31.11 -5.24 2.89
CA SER A 302 32.55 -5.09 2.66
C SER A 302 33.35 -4.92 3.95
N LEU A 303 32.74 -4.36 5.00
CA LEU A 303 33.35 -4.16 6.31
C LEU A 303 33.26 -5.43 7.18
N SER A 304 32.14 -6.16 7.11
CA SER A 304 31.93 -7.41 7.85
C SER A 304 31.13 -8.40 6.98
N PRO A 305 31.82 -9.24 6.18
CA PRO A 305 31.18 -10.19 5.27
C PRO A 305 30.24 -11.20 5.93
N ASN A 306 30.50 -11.51 7.21
CA ASN A 306 29.73 -12.47 8.00
C ASN A 306 28.46 -11.87 8.63
N SER A 307 28.25 -10.56 8.55
CA SER A 307 27.03 -9.93 9.05
C SER A 307 25.82 -10.36 8.23
N TYR A 308 24.72 -10.70 8.88
CA TYR A 308 23.41 -10.95 8.27
C TYR A 308 22.66 -9.63 8.10
N ILE A 309 22.54 -9.15 6.87
CA ILE A 309 22.01 -7.83 6.57
C ILE A 309 20.77 -7.97 5.68
N GLY A 310 19.70 -7.27 6.04
CA GLY A 310 18.44 -7.29 5.31
C GLY A 310 17.62 -6.02 5.56
N LEU A 311 16.33 -6.12 5.26
CA LEU A 311 15.34 -5.08 5.55
C LEU A 311 14.08 -5.73 6.12
N ALA A 312 13.29 -4.96 6.87
CA ALA A 312 11.96 -5.39 7.29
C ALA A 312 10.92 -4.86 6.30
N LYS A 313 10.10 -5.76 5.75
CA LYS A 313 9.07 -5.47 4.77
C LYS A 313 7.70 -5.71 5.40
N ASN A 314 6.88 -4.66 5.43
CA ASN A 314 5.47 -4.81 5.70
C ASN A 314 4.82 -5.64 4.59
N VAL A 315 4.02 -6.64 4.89
CA VAL A 315 3.27 -7.37 3.85
C VAL A 315 1.79 -7.23 4.13
N THR A 316 1.12 -6.52 3.23
CA THR A 316 -0.34 -6.40 3.22
C THR A 316 -0.88 -7.26 2.09
N ILE A 317 -1.79 -8.17 2.41
CA ILE A 317 -2.48 -8.96 1.39
C ILE A 317 -3.67 -8.12 0.89
N PHE A 318 -3.80 -7.95 -0.42
CA PHE A 318 -4.87 -7.16 -1.03
C PHE A 318 -5.85 -8.09 -1.72
N ASP A 319 -7.08 -8.11 -1.23
CA ASP A 319 -8.17 -8.89 -1.79
C ASP A 319 -9.22 -8.00 -2.44
N PRO A 320 -9.91 -8.46 -3.50
CA PRO A 320 -11.01 -7.69 -4.06
C PRO A 320 -12.19 -7.70 -3.11
N TYR A 321 -12.71 -6.53 -2.75
CA TYR A 321 -13.88 -6.41 -1.87
C TYR A 321 -15.10 -7.16 -2.43
N ARG A 322 -15.30 -7.10 -3.75
CA ARG A 322 -16.31 -7.89 -4.47
C ARG A 322 -15.61 -8.74 -5.52
N ARG A 323 -15.49 -10.03 -5.25
CA ARG A 323 -14.77 -10.97 -6.13
C ARG A 323 -15.44 -11.18 -7.49
N TRP A 324 -16.73 -10.88 -7.62
CA TRP A 324 -17.41 -10.89 -8.92
C TRP A 324 -17.13 -9.64 -9.76
N ASN A 325 -16.49 -8.59 -9.22
CA ASN A 325 -16.24 -7.32 -9.91
C ASN A 325 -14.78 -7.25 -10.41
N LEU A 326 -14.59 -7.19 -11.73
CA LEU A 326 -13.26 -7.13 -12.34
C LEU A 326 -12.46 -5.87 -11.97
N LEU A 327 -13.10 -4.73 -11.72
CA LEU A 327 -12.38 -3.52 -11.30
C LEU A 327 -11.72 -3.71 -9.92
N HIS A 328 -12.38 -4.41 -9.00
CA HIS A 328 -11.81 -4.70 -7.69
C HIS A 328 -10.60 -5.63 -7.79
N TRP A 329 -10.63 -6.61 -8.70
CA TRP A 329 -9.48 -7.46 -9.01
C TRP A 329 -8.30 -6.64 -9.54
N LEU A 330 -8.56 -5.76 -10.52
CA LEU A 330 -7.52 -4.91 -11.11
C LEU A 330 -6.91 -3.98 -10.05
N THR A 331 -7.73 -3.39 -9.18
CA THR A 331 -7.26 -2.59 -8.03
C THR A 331 -6.40 -3.43 -7.08
N SER A 332 -6.84 -4.64 -6.73
CA SER A 332 -6.08 -5.56 -5.86
C SER A 332 -4.70 -5.88 -6.44
N PHE A 333 -4.64 -6.22 -7.73
CA PHE A 333 -3.38 -6.53 -8.41
C PHE A 333 -2.45 -5.32 -8.49
N ALA A 334 -2.99 -4.15 -8.79
CA ALA A 334 -2.22 -2.91 -8.83
C ALA A 334 -1.63 -2.58 -7.46
N LEU A 335 -2.44 -2.60 -6.40
CA LEU A 335 -1.99 -2.34 -5.03
C LEU A 335 -0.99 -3.38 -4.54
N ASN A 336 -1.25 -4.67 -4.79
CA ASN A 336 -0.30 -5.73 -4.44
C ASN A 336 1.05 -5.54 -5.14
N TYR A 337 1.07 -5.13 -6.41
CA TYR A 337 2.33 -4.82 -7.08
C TYR A 337 3.02 -3.59 -6.48
N ILE A 338 2.28 -2.50 -6.25
CA ILE A 338 2.84 -1.25 -5.72
C ILE A 338 3.42 -1.44 -4.33
N TRP A 339 2.68 -2.12 -3.44
CA TRP A 339 3.02 -2.32 -2.03
C TRP A 339 4.03 -3.45 -1.84
N ASN A 340 3.78 -4.63 -2.41
CA ASN A 340 4.62 -5.82 -2.19
C ASN A 340 5.59 -6.07 -3.34
N GLY A 341 5.03 -6.17 -4.56
CA GLY A 341 5.75 -6.66 -5.74
C GLY A 341 6.94 -5.79 -6.14
N ALA A 342 6.87 -4.47 -5.94
CA ALA A 342 7.89 -3.53 -6.36
C ALA A 342 9.22 -3.72 -5.60
N ILE A 343 9.17 -3.86 -4.27
CA ILE A 343 10.35 -4.12 -3.43
C ILE A 343 10.91 -5.52 -3.69
N ILE A 344 10.04 -6.55 -3.79
CA ILE A 344 10.45 -7.92 -4.14
C ILE A 344 11.15 -7.93 -5.51
N SER A 345 10.62 -7.19 -6.47
CA SER A 345 11.22 -7.03 -7.79
C SER A 345 12.56 -6.30 -7.74
N ALA A 346 12.72 -5.30 -6.88
CA ALA A 346 14.00 -4.62 -6.67
C ALA A 346 15.07 -5.59 -6.16
N LEU A 347 14.75 -6.37 -5.12
CA LEU A 347 15.66 -7.35 -4.53
C LEU A 347 16.00 -8.51 -5.49
N LYS A 348 15.00 -9.07 -6.19
CA LYS A 348 15.21 -10.22 -7.10
C LYS A 348 15.83 -9.82 -8.44
N ARG A 349 15.37 -8.72 -9.05
CA ARG A 349 15.65 -8.37 -10.44
C ARG A 349 16.43 -7.06 -10.60
N GLY A 350 16.61 -6.26 -9.54
CA GLY A 350 17.20 -4.94 -9.64
C GLY A 350 16.33 -3.95 -10.42
N ARG A 351 15.00 -4.13 -10.41
CA ARG A 351 14.03 -3.30 -11.13
C ARG A 351 12.83 -2.97 -10.26
N MET A 352 12.39 -1.71 -10.30
CA MET A 352 11.26 -1.20 -9.54
C MET A 352 10.53 -0.13 -10.37
N TYR A 353 9.19 -0.21 -10.43
CA TYR A 353 8.34 0.71 -11.22
C TYR A 353 8.82 0.93 -12.66
N GLY A 354 9.22 -0.15 -13.34
CA GLY A 354 9.73 -0.08 -14.72
C GLY A 354 11.14 0.51 -14.87
N THR A 355 11.76 1.00 -13.79
CA THR A 355 13.11 1.58 -13.80
C THR A 355 14.14 0.68 -13.12
N SER A 356 15.41 0.94 -13.40
CA SER A 356 16.53 0.14 -12.91
C SER A 356 17.03 0.61 -11.54
N VAL A 357 17.27 -0.33 -10.63
CA VAL A 357 17.87 -0.16 -9.29
C VAL A 357 18.91 -1.27 -9.05
N LYS A 358 19.88 -1.41 -9.98
CA LYS A 358 20.74 -2.60 -10.10
C LYS A 358 21.44 -3.01 -8.81
N ARG A 359 21.92 -2.05 -8.02
CA ARG A 359 22.67 -2.32 -6.78
C ARG A 359 21.79 -2.90 -5.65
N VAL A 360 20.46 -2.80 -5.75
CA VAL A 360 19.51 -3.44 -4.83
C VAL A 360 19.34 -4.94 -5.11
N ARG A 361 19.78 -5.41 -6.29
CA ARG A 361 19.64 -6.83 -6.64
C ARG A 361 20.51 -7.68 -5.72
N LYS A 362 19.92 -8.67 -5.07
CA LYS A 362 20.58 -9.58 -4.11
C LYS A 362 21.22 -8.85 -2.92
N SER A 363 20.64 -7.73 -2.47
CA SER A 363 21.11 -6.98 -1.29
C SER A 363 20.41 -7.37 0.01
N ALA A 364 20.12 -8.65 0.21
CA ALA A 364 19.44 -9.13 1.43
C ALA A 364 19.80 -10.59 1.71
N ASP A 365 20.40 -10.86 2.88
CA ASP A 365 20.62 -12.21 3.41
C ASP A 365 19.33 -12.79 4.02
N PHE A 366 18.48 -11.90 4.54
CA PHE A 366 17.16 -12.21 5.06
C PHE A 366 16.15 -11.11 4.69
N ILE A 367 14.87 -11.44 4.77
CA ILE A 367 13.78 -10.46 4.69
C ILE A 367 12.97 -10.58 5.99
N GLY A 368 12.93 -9.49 6.78
CA GLY A 368 12.01 -9.40 7.90
C GLY A 368 10.59 -9.21 7.36
N LEU A 369 9.62 -9.96 7.89
CA LEU A 369 8.23 -9.87 7.49
C LEU A 369 7.42 -9.23 8.62
N ASN A 370 6.91 -8.03 8.40
CA ASN A 370 5.94 -7.42 9.30
C ASN A 370 4.54 -7.69 8.70
N TYR A 371 3.74 -8.53 9.34
CA TYR A 371 2.40 -8.88 8.89
C TYR A 371 1.41 -8.59 10.00
N TYR A 372 0.28 -7.97 9.64
CA TYR A 372 -0.78 -7.61 10.58
C TYR A 372 -2.16 -8.02 10.09
N THR A 373 -2.47 -7.73 8.83
CA THR A 373 -3.82 -7.88 8.29
C THR A 373 -3.80 -8.02 6.77
N HIS A 374 -4.96 -8.37 6.21
CA HIS A 374 -5.27 -8.13 4.81
C HIS A 374 -6.22 -6.94 4.65
N VAL A 375 -6.34 -6.46 3.41
CA VAL A 375 -7.17 -5.31 3.06
C VAL A 375 -8.05 -5.68 1.88
N LEU A 376 -9.37 -5.52 2.06
CA LEU A 376 -10.32 -5.59 0.96
C LEU A 376 -10.27 -4.29 0.15
N THR A 377 -10.21 -4.40 -1.16
CA THR A 377 -9.95 -3.26 -2.06
C THR A 377 -11.10 -3.01 -3.04
N SER A 378 -11.25 -1.73 -3.37
CA SER A 378 -12.19 -1.19 -4.35
C SER A 378 -11.61 0.13 -4.84
N PRO A 379 -11.86 0.54 -6.11
CA PRO A 379 -11.46 1.86 -6.60
C PRO A 379 -12.14 3.03 -5.85
N PHE A 380 -13.18 2.77 -5.06
CA PHE A 380 -14.01 3.78 -4.39
C PHE A 380 -14.05 3.64 -2.86
N LEU A 381 -13.11 2.93 -2.23
CA LEU A 381 -13.06 2.91 -0.77
C LEU A 381 -12.71 4.32 -0.26
N PRO A 382 -13.45 4.86 0.71
CA PRO A 382 -13.15 6.17 1.26
C PRO A 382 -11.77 6.16 1.91
N GLN A 383 -10.97 7.18 1.64
CA GLN A 383 -9.67 7.41 2.26
C GLN A 383 -9.85 8.04 3.65
N THR A 384 -10.66 7.43 4.51
CA THR A 384 -10.81 7.93 5.89
C THR A 384 -9.53 7.64 6.67
N THR A 385 -9.19 8.57 7.55
CA THR A 385 -8.06 8.45 8.49
C THR A 385 -8.34 7.49 9.64
N GLU A 386 -9.61 7.11 9.84
CA GLU A 386 -10.03 6.09 10.80
C GLU A 386 -9.85 4.70 10.18
N ILE A 387 -9.09 3.85 10.87
CA ILE A 387 -8.74 2.49 10.45
C ILE A 387 -9.91 1.55 10.77
N ASP A 388 -11.06 1.74 10.13
CA ASP A 388 -12.11 0.72 10.10
C ASP A 388 -11.94 -0.12 8.83
N LEU A 389 -11.17 -1.21 8.96
CA LEU A 389 -10.87 -2.09 7.84
C LEU A 389 -12.06 -3.02 7.60
N PRO A 390 -12.65 -3.01 6.39
CA PRO A 390 -13.76 -3.89 6.09
C PRO A 390 -13.31 -5.36 6.17
N ALA A 391 -14.02 -6.13 6.99
CA ALA A 391 -13.83 -7.57 7.14
C ALA A 391 -14.90 -8.36 6.37
N ARG A 392 -14.58 -9.60 5.98
CA ARG A 392 -15.59 -10.56 5.54
C ARG A 392 -16.37 -11.07 6.74
N LYS A 393 -17.63 -11.48 6.52
CA LYS A 393 -18.54 -11.92 7.59
C LYS A 393 -18.03 -13.10 8.44
N HIS A 394 -17.11 -13.90 7.91
CA HIS A 394 -16.57 -15.09 8.57
C HIS A 394 -15.19 -14.84 9.17
N GLU A 395 -14.58 -13.68 8.93
CA GLU A 395 -13.26 -13.36 9.44
C GLU A 395 -13.35 -12.99 10.92
N THR A 396 -12.33 -13.40 11.67
CA THR A 396 -12.16 -12.96 13.05
C THR A 396 -11.40 -11.64 13.03
N VAL A 397 -11.84 -10.66 13.83
CA VAL A 397 -11.22 -9.34 13.92
C VAL A 397 -10.47 -9.23 15.24
N THR A 398 -9.25 -8.69 15.21
CA THR A 398 -8.46 -8.44 16.42
C THR A 398 -9.05 -7.31 17.26
N GLU A 399 -8.55 -7.12 18.49
CA GLU A 399 -8.92 -5.99 19.34
C GLU A 399 -8.60 -4.62 18.70
N PHE A 400 -7.66 -4.57 17.75
CA PHE A 400 -7.28 -3.39 17.00
C PHE A 400 -8.14 -3.17 15.73
N GLY A 401 -9.17 -3.99 15.51
CA GLY A 401 -10.02 -3.87 14.33
C GLY A 401 -9.43 -4.50 13.05
N TYR A 402 -8.40 -5.34 13.17
CA TYR A 402 -7.75 -5.94 12.00
C TYR A 402 -8.33 -7.31 11.66
N PRO A 403 -8.81 -7.54 10.42
CA PRO A 403 -9.29 -8.85 10.00
C PRO A 403 -8.13 -9.86 9.85
N MET A 404 -8.32 -11.02 10.45
CA MET A 404 -7.45 -12.20 10.31
C MET A 404 -8.05 -13.16 9.28
N TYR A 405 -7.20 -13.74 8.43
CA TYR A 405 -7.61 -14.79 7.49
C TYR A 405 -8.14 -16.05 8.15
#